data_AF-A0A2E3QCW9-F1
#
_entry.id   AF-A0A2E3QCW9-F1
#
_cell.length_a   1.000
_cell.length_b   1.000
_cell.length_c   1.000
_cell.angle_alpha   90.00
_cell.angle_beta   90.00
_cell.angle_gamma   90.00
#
_symmetry.space_group_name_H-M   'P 1'
#
loop_
_entity.id
_entity.type
_entity.pdbx_description
1 polymer ?
#
loop_
_entity_poly.entity_id
_entity_poly.type
_entity_poly.pdbx_seq_one_letter_code
_entity_poly.pdbx_strand_id
1 'polypeptide(L)'
;MIPRYSRPQMTSIWEPANKFRIWFEIEAHAADKLAELGVIPAESAKLVWEKGDKPYTQDRIDRIDAVEAEVKHDVIAFLTELAEQVGEEARFVHQGMTSSDVLDTCFNVQLAQATDILLE
;
A
#
# COMPACT_ATOMS: atom_id res chain seq x y z
N MET A 1 -16.75 2.50 11.05
CA MET A 1 -16.73 2.93 12.47
C MET A 1 -17.86 3.95 12.70
N ILE A 2 -18.63 3.86 13.79
CA ILE A 2 -19.73 4.81 14.04
C ILE A 2 -19.13 6.13 14.57
N PRO A 3 -19.23 7.26 13.85
CA PRO A 3 -18.49 8.49 14.19
C PRO A 3 -18.73 8.97 15.63
N ARG A 4 -19.97 8.84 16.12
CA ARG A 4 -20.35 9.24 17.49
C ARG A 4 -19.54 8.55 18.60
N TYR A 5 -19.10 7.31 18.37
CA TYR A 5 -18.47 6.47 19.40
C TYR A 5 -16.99 6.19 19.15
N SER A 6 -16.46 6.66 18.02
CA SER A 6 -15.14 6.27 17.55
C SER A 6 -14.12 7.37 17.86
N ARG A 7 -12.98 6.99 18.45
CA ARG A 7 -11.87 7.92 18.69
C ARG A 7 -11.13 8.19 17.38
N PRO A 8 -10.72 9.44 17.08
CA PRO A 8 -10.00 9.77 15.85
C PRO A 8 -8.77 8.89 15.60
N GLN A 9 -7.99 8.57 16.64
CA GLN A 9 -6.79 7.73 16.51
C GLN A 9 -7.12 6.30 16.06
N MET A 10 -8.25 5.76 16.53
CA MET A 10 -8.69 4.42 16.12
C MET A 10 -9.29 4.44 14.71
N THR A 11 -10.02 5.51 14.34
CA THR A 11 -10.60 5.60 12.99
C THR A 11 -9.53 5.76 11.91
N SER A 12 -8.47 6.54 12.18
CA SER A 12 -7.41 6.79 11.20
C SER A 12 -6.66 5.53 10.76
N ILE A 13 -6.61 4.49 11.59
CA ILE A 13 -6.03 3.18 11.22
C ILE A 13 -6.78 2.56 10.03
N TRP A 14 -8.09 2.72 9.99
CA TRP A 14 -8.97 2.09 9.00
C TRP A 14 -9.27 3.01 7.80
N GLU A 15 -8.69 4.21 7.77
CA GLU A 15 -8.84 5.14 6.66
C GLU A 15 -8.03 4.67 5.43
N PRO A 16 -8.51 4.95 4.20
CA PRO A 16 -7.84 4.52 2.98
C PRO A 16 -6.37 4.97 2.90
N ALA A 17 -6.06 6.18 3.37
CA ALA A 17 -4.71 6.71 3.37
C ALA A 17 -3.72 5.81 4.14
N ASN A 18 -4.10 5.32 5.33
CA ASN A 18 -3.28 4.40 6.10
C ASN A 18 -3.20 3.02 5.44
N LYS A 19 -4.31 2.50 4.92
CA LYS A 19 -4.34 1.23 4.17
C LYS A 19 -3.35 1.23 3.01
N PHE A 20 -3.45 2.23 2.12
CA PHE A 20 -2.59 2.31 0.94
C PHE A 20 -1.14 2.63 1.29
N ARG A 21 -0.89 3.36 2.38
CA ARG A 21 0.45 3.55 2.93
C ARG A 21 1.08 2.21 3.31
N ILE A 22 0.37 1.36 4.03
CA ILE A 22 0.84 0.03 4.43
C ILE A 22 1.05 -0.86 3.20
N TRP A 23 0.14 -0.83 2.22
CA TRP A 23 0.31 -1.58 0.97
C TRP A 23 1.58 -1.19 0.22
N PHE A 24 1.85 0.12 0.12
CA PHE A 24 3.09 0.61 -0.47
C PHE A 24 4.33 0.10 0.26
N GLU A 25 4.34 0.15 1.60
CA GLU A 25 5.47 -0.35 2.39
C GLU A 25 5.70 -1.86 2.17
N ILE A 26 4.62 -2.66 2.12
CA ILE A 26 4.69 -4.09 1.81
C ILE A 26 5.35 -4.33 0.44
N GLU A 27 4.85 -3.65 -0.59
CA GLU A 27 5.36 -3.76 -1.96
C GLU A 27 6.82 -3.31 -2.09
N ALA A 28 7.17 -2.20 -1.44
CA ALA A 28 8.52 -1.66 -1.49
C ALA A 28 9.52 -2.56 -0.74
N HIS A 29 9.14 -3.12 0.41
CA HIS A 29 9.96 -4.11 1.11
C HIS A 29 10.08 -5.44 0.36
N ALA A 30 9.03 -5.87 -0.35
CA ALA A 30 9.12 -7.03 -1.23
C ALA A 30 10.11 -6.78 -2.37
N ALA A 31 10.06 -5.59 -2.99
CA ALA A 31 11.01 -5.18 -4.02
C ALA A 31 12.46 -5.13 -3.50
N ASP A 32 12.69 -4.58 -2.29
CA ASP A 32 14.00 -4.62 -1.63
C ASP A 32 14.51 -6.05 -1.52
N LYS A 33 13.65 -6.97 -1.07
CA LYS A 33 14.07 -8.37 -0.90
C LYS A 33 14.36 -9.06 -2.23
N LEU A 34 13.58 -8.78 -3.26
CA LEU A 34 13.83 -9.28 -4.62
C LEU A 34 15.15 -8.75 -5.18
N ALA A 35 15.50 -7.50 -4.90
CA ALA A 35 16.77 -6.90 -5.28
C ALA A 35 17.96 -7.54 -4.54
N GLU A 36 17.84 -7.76 -3.23
CA GLU A 36 18.86 -8.48 -2.44
C GLU A 36 19.11 -9.90 -2.97
N LEU A 37 18.05 -10.58 -3.42
CA LEU A 37 18.12 -11.92 -4.01
C LEU A 37 18.61 -11.91 -5.47
N GLY A 38 18.82 -10.73 -6.07
CA GLY A 38 19.25 -10.59 -7.46
C GLY A 38 18.18 -10.90 -8.50
N VAL A 39 16.90 -10.94 -8.10
CA VAL A 39 15.76 -11.20 -9.00
C VAL A 39 15.42 -9.96 -9.83
N ILE A 40 15.55 -8.77 -9.23
CA ILE A 40 15.36 -7.48 -9.90
C ILE A 40 16.62 -6.60 -9.72
N PRO A 41 16.85 -5.59 -10.58
CA PRO A 41 17.95 -4.65 -10.38
C PRO A 41 17.81 -3.88 -9.07
N ALA A 42 18.92 -3.66 -8.35
CA ALA A 42 18.91 -2.88 -7.11
C ALA A 42 18.42 -1.43 -7.29
N GLU A 43 18.69 -0.83 -8.45
CA GLU A 43 18.19 0.51 -8.79
C GLU A 43 16.67 0.54 -8.96
N SER A 44 16.05 -0.56 -9.40
CA SER A 44 14.59 -0.64 -9.51
C SER A 44 13.91 -0.56 -8.14
N ALA A 45 14.40 -1.31 -7.14
CA ALA A 45 13.89 -1.24 -5.77
C ALA A 45 14.07 0.16 -5.16
N LYS A 46 15.23 0.80 -5.37
CA LYS A 46 15.45 2.19 -4.94
C LYS A 46 14.44 3.15 -5.57
N LEU A 47 14.19 3.03 -6.88
CA LEU A 47 13.25 3.90 -7.58
C LEU A 47 11.80 3.72 -7.11
N VAL A 48 11.41 2.51 -6.68
CA VAL A 48 10.10 2.26 -6.05
C VAL A 48 9.97 3.10 -4.77
N TRP A 49 10.99 3.08 -3.90
CA TRP A 49 11.02 3.94 -2.72
C TRP A 49 11.03 5.43 -3.09
N GLU A 50 11.99 5.89 -3.87
CA GLU A 50 12.18 7.31 -4.19
C GLU A 50 10.97 7.98 -4.82
N LYS A 51 10.22 7.26 -5.65
CA LYS A 51 9.08 7.81 -6.40
C LYS A 51 7.72 7.42 -5.84
N GLY A 52 7.62 6.27 -5.18
CA GLY A 52 6.38 5.75 -4.62
C GLY A 52 6.14 6.17 -3.17
N ASP A 53 7.20 6.49 -2.41
CA ASP A 53 7.12 6.91 -0.99
C ASP A 53 6.57 8.34 -0.86
N LYS A 54 5.26 8.45 -1.11
CA LYS A 54 4.50 9.69 -1.08
C LYS A 54 3.26 9.50 -0.24
N PRO A 55 2.79 10.56 0.45
CA PRO A 55 1.50 10.52 1.14
C PRO A 55 0.36 10.11 0.19
N TYR A 56 -0.57 9.31 0.68
CA TYR A 56 -1.83 9.03 -0.01
C TYR A 56 -2.81 10.16 0.28
N THR A 57 -2.77 11.19 -0.57
CA THR A 57 -3.71 12.32 -0.55
C THR A 57 -5.08 11.91 -1.07
N GLN A 58 -6.09 12.77 -0.87
CA GLN A 58 -7.43 12.53 -1.40
C GLN A 58 -7.43 12.33 -2.92
N ASP A 59 -6.68 13.14 -3.68
CA ASP A 59 -6.59 12.99 -5.15
C ASP A 59 -6.05 11.62 -5.58
N ARG A 60 -5.09 11.06 -4.83
CA ARG A 60 -4.55 9.72 -5.12
C ARG A 60 -5.55 8.62 -4.76
N ILE A 61 -6.27 8.78 -3.65
CA ILE A 61 -7.35 7.86 -3.26
C ILE A 61 -8.46 7.87 -4.31
N ASP A 62 -8.89 9.05 -4.76
CA ASP A 62 -9.90 9.21 -5.81
C ASP A 62 -9.44 8.59 -7.13
N ARG A 63 -8.13 8.66 -7.44
CA ARG A 63 -7.55 7.97 -8.61
C ARG A 63 -7.67 6.46 -8.48
N ILE A 64 -7.35 5.89 -7.32
CA ILE A 64 -7.48 4.45 -7.06
C ILE A 64 -8.94 4.03 -7.18
N ASP A 65 -9.87 4.77 -6.56
CA ASP A 65 -11.30 4.46 -6.61
C ASP A 65 -11.85 4.50 -8.04
N ALA A 66 -11.40 5.45 -8.86
CA ALA A 66 -11.77 5.54 -10.27
C ALA A 66 -11.27 4.33 -11.08
N VAL A 67 -10.02 3.89 -10.87
CA VAL A 67 -9.49 2.70 -11.52
C VAL A 67 -10.22 1.44 -11.03
N GLU A 68 -10.47 1.32 -9.72
CA GLU A 68 -11.22 0.20 -9.12
C GLU A 68 -12.63 0.10 -9.72
N ALA A 69 -13.29 1.23 -9.97
CA ALA A 69 -14.59 1.26 -10.61
C ALA A 69 -14.57 0.65 -12.04
N GLU A 70 -13.43 0.66 -12.72
CA GLU A 70 -13.25 0.05 -14.05
C GLU A 70 -12.81 -1.42 -13.94
N VAL A 71 -11.75 -1.70 -13.17
CA VAL A 71 -11.13 -3.04 -13.11
C VAL A 71 -11.82 -3.99 -12.14
N LYS A 72 -12.66 -3.47 -11.24
CA LYS A 72 -13.37 -4.21 -10.19
C LYS A 72 -12.45 -5.02 -9.27
N HIS A 73 -11.25 -4.49 -9.02
CA HIS A 73 -10.22 -5.11 -8.18
C HIS A 73 -9.34 -4.03 -7.55
N ASP A 74 -9.36 -3.95 -6.23
CA ASP A 74 -8.68 -2.93 -5.41
C ASP A 74 -7.14 -2.98 -5.49
N VAL A 75 -6.54 -4.17 -5.39
CA VAL A 75 -5.07 -4.32 -5.52
C VAL A 75 -4.59 -3.89 -6.89
N ILE A 76 -5.27 -4.29 -7.97
CA ILE A 76 -4.92 -3.84 -9.33
C ILE A 76 -5.05 -2.32 -9.45
N ALA A 77 -6.10 -1.74 -8.87
CA ALA A 77 -6.31 -0.30 -8.89
C ALA A 77 -5.20 0.47 -8.17
N PHE A 78 -4.82 -0.01 -6.98
CA PHE A 78 -3.67 0.52 -6.24
C PHE A 78 -2.35 0.40 -7.04
N LEU A 79 -2.06 -0.78 -7.61
CA LEU A 79 -0.83 -1.00 -8.37
C LEU A 79 -0.77 -0.12 -9.63
N THR A 80 -1.94 0.16 -10.23
CA THR A 80 -2.05 1.08 -11.37
C THR A 80 -1.68 2.49 -10.96
N GLU A 81 -2.24 2.99 -9.85
CA GLU A 81 -1.89 4.32 -9.33
C GLU A 81 -0.41 4.40 -8.93
N LEU A 82 0.12 3.38 -8.26
CA LEU A 82 1.53 3.34 -7.88
C LEU A 82 2.45 3.35 -9.11
N ALA A 83 2.07 2.65 -10.18
CA ALA A 83 2.81 2.66 -11.44
C ALA A 83 2.83 4.04 -12.10
N GLU A 84 1.77 4.83 -11.98
CA GLU A 84 1.73 6.23 -12.44
C GLU A 84 2.75 7.11 -11.69
N GLN A 85 3.05 6.79 -10.42
CA GLN A 85 4.05 7.50 -9.63
C GLN A 85 5.48 7.08 -9.94
N VAL A 86 5.73 5.76 -10.07
CA VAL A 86 7.08 5.18 -10.17
C VAL A 86 7.59 5.16 -11.63
N GLY A 87 6.69 4.90 -12.59
CA GLY A 87 7.01 4.73 -14.01
C GLY A 87 7.42 3.29 -14.37
N GLU A 88 8.32 3.13 -15.34
CA GLU A 88 8.66 1.82 -15.93
C GLU A 88 9.08 0.75 -14.91
N GLU A 89 9.82 1.15 -13.87
CA GLU A 89 10.31 0.23 -12.85
C GLU A 89 9.20 -0.37 -11.98
N ALA A 90 7.99 0.19 -12.02
CA ALA A 90 6.81 -0.40 -11.37
C ALA A 90 6.47 -1.80 -11.90
N ARG A 91 7.01 -2.22 -13.05
CA ARG A 91 6.86 -3.58 -13.60
C ARG A 91 7.34 -4.69 -12.65
N PHE A 92 8.19 -4.35 -11.68
CA PHE A 92 8.73 -5.26 -10.69
C PHE A 92 7.93 -5.28 -9.38
N VAL A 93 7.03 -4.31 -9.19
CA VAL A 93 6.12 -4.27 -8.04
C VAL A 93 5.18 -5.47 -8.12
N HIS A 94 4.86 -6.06 -6.97
CA HIS A 94 4.00 -7.23 -6.83
C HIS A 94 4.51 -8.51 -7.52
N GLN A 95 5.77 -8.55 -7.96
CA GLN A 95 6.30 -9.70 -8.68
C GLN A 95 6.39 -10.94 -7.77
N GLY A 96 5.66 -11.99 -8.14
CA GLY A 96 5.65 -13.27 -7.43
C GLY A 96 4.73 -13.30 -6.21
N MET A 97 3.96 -12.23 -5.99
CA MET A 97 2.96 -12.13 -4.93
C MET A 97 1.54 -12.35 -5.49
N THR A 98 0.63 -12.65 -4.58
CA THR A 98 -0.81 -12.64 -4.80
C THR A 98 -1.46 -11.52 -3.99
N SER A 99 -2.71 -11.17 -4.30
CA SER A 99 -3.46 -10.16 -3.56
C SER A 99 -3.49 -10.43 -2.05
N SER A 100 -3.60 -11.70 -1.64
CA SER A 100 -3.63 -12.09 -0.21
C SER A 100 -2.35 -11.73 0.53
N ASP A 101 -1.19 -11.79 -0.11
CA ASP A 101 0.09 -11.43 0.52
C ASP A 101 0.09 -9.96 0.97
N VAL A 102 -0.60 -9.09 0.22
CA VAL A 102 -0.77 -7.66 0.57
C VAL A 102 -1.92 -7.46 1.55
N LEU A 103 -3.10 -8.03 1.26
CA LEU A 103 -4.32 -7.81 2.04
C LEU A 103 -4.19 -8.32 3.47
N ASP A 104 -3.72 -9.56 3.66
CA ASP A 104 -3.65 -10.19 4.97
C ASP A 104 -2.54 -9.56 5.82
N THR A 105 -1.40 -9.23 5.20
CA THR A 105 -0.31 -8.52 5.86
C THR A 105 -0.75 -7.12 6.29
N CYS A 106 -1.45 -6.38 5.42
CA CYS A 106 -1.98 -5.06 5.77
C CYS A 106 -2.95 -5.14 6.95
N PHE A 107 -3.87 -6.10 6.93
CA PHE A 107 -4.82 -6.27 8.02
C PHE A 107 -4.12 -6.58 9.35
N ASN A 108 -3.09 -7.43 9.33
CA ASN A 108 -2.28 -7.70 10.52
C ASN A 108 -1.57 -6.45 11.05
N VAL A 109 -1.03 -5.60 10.17
CA VAL A 109 -0.41 -4.33 10.57
C VAL A 109 -1.45 -3.40 11.21
N GLN A 110 -2.63 -3.26 10.61
CA GLN A 110 -3.71 -2.43 11.18
C GLN A 110 -4.19 -2.97 12.54
N LEU A 111 -4.25 -4.29 12.72
CA LEU A 111 -4.55 -4.91 14.02
C LEU A 111 -3.49 -4.61 15.07
N ALA A 112 -2.20 -4.63 14.70
CA ALA A 112 -1.11 -4.24 15.59
C ALA A 112 -1.24 -2.76 16.00
N GLN A 113 -1.41 -1.85 15.04
CA GLN A 113 -1.66 -0.43 15.29
C GLN A 113 -2.86 -0.21 16.24
N ALA A 114 -3.95 -0.96 16.05
CA ALA A 114 -5.13 -0.86 16.89
C ALA A 114 -4.88 -1.40 18.30
N THR A 115 -4.11 -2.47 18.41
CA THR A 115 -3.74 -3.08 19.70
C THR A 115 -2.88 -2.13 20.52
N ASP A 116 -1.93 -1.43 19.89
CA ASP A 116 -1.10 -0.44 20.57
C ASP A 116 -1.96 0.65 21.22
N ILE A 117 -2.98 1.17 20.52
CA ILE A 117 -3.93 2.16 21.08
C ILE A 117 -4.74 1.59 22.25
N LEU A 118 -5.07 0.30 22.23
CA LEU A 118 -5.84 -0.34 23.31
C LEU A 118 -5.03 -0.59 24.58
N LEU A 119 -3.69 -0.64 24.46
CA LEU A 119 -2.79 -0.84 25.58
C LEU A 119 -2.43 0.47 26.31
N GLU A 120 -2.71 1.62 25.71
CA GLU A 120 -2.60 2.96 26.32
C GLU A 120 -3.71 3.24 27.35
#